data_AF-A0A1H3I0T4-F1
#
_entry.id   AF-A0A1H3I0T4-F1
#
_cell.length_a   1.000
_cell.length_b   1.000
_cell.length_c   1.000
_cell.angle_alpha   90.00
_cell.angle_beta   90.00
_cell.angle_gamma   90.00
#
_symmetry.space_group_name_H-M   'P 1'
#
loop_
_entity.id
_entity.type
_entity.pdbx_description
1 polymer ?
#
loop_
_entity_poly.entity_id
_entity_poly.type
_entity_poly.pdbx_seq_one_letter_code
_entity_poly.pdbx_strand_id
1 'polypeptide(L)' 'MRNKPALSIGKIVICDKDHVDLTNLQRQIIHTADAIGLPKTTSAQKMLYQINPEIEVLPLQGR' A
#
# COMPACT_ATOMS: atom_id res chain seq x y z
N MET A 1 -29.49 9.39 -6.40
CA MET A 1 -28.55 9.78 -5.33
C MET A 1 -27.72 8.55 -4.96
N ARG A 2 -26.44 8.49 -5.36
CA ARG A 2 -25.55 7.38 -5.03
C ARG A 2 -25.01 7.64 -3.62
N ASN A 3 -25.35 6.79 -2.67
CA ASN A 3 -24.87 6.86 -1.30
C ASN A 3 -23.35 6.56 -1.31
N LYS A 4 -22.50 7.59 -1.43
CA LYS A 4 -21.04 7.44 -1.34
C LYS A 4 -20.66 7.52 0.14
N PRO A 5 -20.30 6.41 0.81
CA PRO A 5 -19.74 6.50 2.15
C PRO A 5 -18.47 7.37 2.11
N ALA A 6 -18.23 8.13 3.18
CA ALA A 6 -17.20 9.17 3.30
C ALA A 6 -15.72 8.70 3.20
N LEU A 7 -15.47 7.53 2.62
CA LEU A 7 -14.17 6.91 2.41
C LEU A 7 -13.75 6.86 0.93
N SER A 8 -14.40 7.64 0.04
CA SER A 8 -14.04 7.67 -1.38
C SER A 8 -12.77 8.50 -1.64
N ILE A 9 -11.64 8.06 -1.10
CA ILE A 9 -10.32 8.40 -1.67
C ILE A 9 -10.26 7.61 -2.98
N GLY A 10 -10.56 8.28 -4.09
CA GLY A 10 -10.62 7.62 -5.40
C GLY A 10 -9.27 7.11 -5.88
N LYS A 11 -8.16 7.62 -5.32
CA LYS A 11 -6.80 7.29 -5.73
C LYS A 11 -5.79 7.54 -4.63
N ILE A 12 -4.87 6.59 -4.41
CA ILE A 12 -3.71 6.72 -3.53
C ILE A 12 -2.44 6.61 -4.39
N VAL A 13 -1.50 7.53 -4.17
CA VAL A 13 -0.14 7.43 -4.72
C VAL A 13 0.80 7.08 -3.58
N ILE A 14 1.61 6.03 -3.76
CA ILE A 14 2.59 5.58 -2.77
C ILE A 14 3.97 5.77 -3.35
N CYS A 15 4.81 6.59 -2.72
CA CYS A 15 6.18 6.83 -3.16
C CYS A 15 7.15 6.40 -2.06
N ASP A 16 7.94 5.37 -2.34
CA ASP A 16 9.01 4.89 -1.47
C ASP A 16 10.02 4.14 -2.36
N LYS A 17 11.31 4.34 -2.10
CA LYS A 17 12.42 3.74 -2.85
C LYS A 17 13.02 2.51 -2.15
N ASP A 18 12.60 2.25 -0.92
CA ASP A 18 13.11 1.16 -0.11
C ASP A 18 12.35 -0.15 -0.38
N HIS A 19 12.98 -1.22 0.05
CA HIS A 19 12.36 -2.53 0.17
C HIS A 19 11.92 -2.76 1.62
N VAL A 20 10.97 -3.67 1.81
CA VAL A 20 10.53 -4.09 3.14
C VAL A 20 11.67 -4.83 3.82
N ASP A 21 12.01 -4.38 5.02
CA ASP A 21 12.98 -5.00 5.92
C ASP A 21 12.27 -5.56 7.17
N LEU A 22 12.88 -6.56 7.81
CA LEU A 22 12.34 -7.16 9.04
C LEU A 22 12.08 -6.10 10.13
N THR A 23 12.97 -5.11 10.26
CA THR A 23 12.81 -4.03 11.23
C THR A 23 11.60 -3.16 10.95
N ASN A 24 11.05 -3.14 9.73
CA ASN A 24 9.86 -2.36 9.40
C ASN A 24 8.60 -2.94 10.03
N LEU A 25 8.53 -4.27 10.19
CA LEU A 25 7.33 -4.98 10.63
C LEU A 25 6.84 -4.56 12.02
N GLN A 26 7.75 -4.10 12.89
CA GLN A 26 7.40 -3.65 14.25
C GLN A 26 6.61 -2.33 14.27
N ARG A 27 6.60 -1.56 13.18
CA ARG A 27 6.01 -0.20 13.13
C ARG A 27 5.20 0.11 11.86
N GLN A 28 5.32 -0.71 10.82
CA GLN A 28 4.62 -0.54 9.53
C GLN A 28 3.67 -1.72 9.30
N ILE A 29 2.47 -1.61 9.89
CA ILE A 29 1.42 -2.66 9.89
C ILE A 29 0.95 -3.05 8.47
N ILE A 30 1.21 -2.20 7.48
CA ILE A 30 0.86 -2.45 6.08
C ILE A 30 1.74 -3.53 5.42
N HIS A 31 2.82 -3.97 6.06
CA HIS A 31 3.74 -5.00 5.56
C HIS A 31 3.64 -6.28 6.39
N THR A 32 3.85 -7.41 5.74
CA THR A 32 3.91 -8.74 6.36
C THR A 32 5.29 -9.36 6.20
N ALA A 33 5.57 -10.44 6.93
CA ALA A 33 6.84 -11.16 6.83
C ALA A 33 7.13 -11.65 5.39
N ASP A 34 6.10 -12.11 4.68
CA ASP A 34 6.22 -12.57 3.28
C ASP A 34 6.55 -11.45 2.29
N ALA A 35 6.42 -10.18 2.71
CA ALA A 35 6.74 -9.03 1.90
C ALA A 35 8.21 -8.60 2.04
N ILE A 36 8.99 -9.17 2.96
CA ILE A 36 10.41 -8.83 3.15
C ILE A 36 11.16 -8.97 1.81
N GLY A 37 11.93 -7.95 1.45
CA GLY A 37 12.66 -7.89 0.18
C GLY A 37 11.83 -7.42 -1.01
N LEU A 38 10.50 -7.26 -0.88
CA LEU A 38 9.69 -6.59 -1.91
C LEU A 38 9.80 -5.07 -1.75
N PRO A 39 9.65 -4.28 -2.83
CA PRO A 39 9.49 -2.85 -2.72
C PRO A 39 8.33 -2.49 -1.78
N LYS A 40 8.54 -1.54 -0.87
CA LYS A 40 7.48 -1.12 0.08
C LYS A 40 6.23 -0.64 -0.64
N THR A 41 6.41 0.06 -1.77
CA THR A 41 5.30 0.52 -2.63
C THR A 41 4.45 -0.63 -3.17
N THR A 42 5.08 -1.71 -3.63
CA THR A 42 4.39 -2.91 -4.13
C THR A 42 3.71 -3.67 -3.00
N SER A 43 4.37 -3.82 -1.84
CA SER A 43 3.77 -4.47 -0.67
C SER A 43 2.53 -3.71 -0.19
N ALA A 44 2.64 -2.38 -0.06
CA ALA A 44 1.53 -1.53 0.35
C ALA A 44 0.37 -1.56 -0.64
N GLN A 45 0.65 -1.54 -1.94
CA GLN A 45 -0.37 -1.70 -2.99
C GLN A 45 -1.13 -3.01 -2.83
N LYS A 46 -0.42 -4.13 -2.65
CA LYS A 46 -1.06 -5.44 -2.45
C LYS A 46 -1.99 -5.43 -1.23
N MET A 47 -1.53 -4.87 -0.11
CA MET A 47 -2.33 -4.81 1.12
C MET A 47 -3.58 -3.94 0.93
N LEU A 48 -3.46 -2.77 0.29
CA LEU A 48 -4.60 -1.90 0.04
C LEU A 48 -5.66 -2.56 -0.87
N TYR A 49 -5.25 -3.33 -1.87
CA TYR A 49 -6.18 -4.09 -2.70
C TYR A 49 -6.90 -5.21 -1.94
N GLN A 50 -6.27 -5.80 -0.93
CA GLN A 50 -6.95 -6.78 -0.06
C GLN A 50 -8.01 -6.11 0.82
N ILE A 51 -7.78 -4.87 1.25
CA ILE A 51 -8.73 -4.11 2.09
C ILE A 51 -9.90 -3.58 1.26
N ASN A 52 -9.60 -2.97 0.11
CA ASN A 52 -10.61 -2.41 -0.80
C ASN A 52 -10.20 -2.68 -2.26
N PRO A 53 -10.77 -3.70 -2.90
CA PRO A 53 -10.46 -4.01 -4.30
C PRO A 53 -10.79 -2.88 -5.29
N GLU A 54 -11.67 -1.94 -4.93
CA GLU A 54 -12.08 -0.82 -5.79
C GLU A 54 -11.12 0.38 -5.71
N ILE A 55 -10.12 0.36 -4.84
CA ILE A 55 -9.20 1.49 -4.66
C ILE A 55 -8.20 1.59 -5.82
N GLU A 56 -7.98 2.78 -6.37
CA GLU A 56 -6.90 3.00 -7.33
C GLU A 56 -5.59 3.28 -6.58
N VAL A 57 -4.55 2.47 -6.81
CA VAL A 57 -3.24 2.65 -6.18
C VAL A 57 -2.15 2.75 -7.23
N LEU A 58 -1.41 3.85 -7.20
CA LEU A 58 -0.23 4.08 -8.05
C LEU A 58 1.06 3.99 -7.22
N PRO A 59 1.83 2.88 -7.31
CA PRO A 59 3.15 2.79 -6.70
C PRO A 59 4.18 3.52 -7.56
N LEU A 60 4.99 4.37 -6.93
CA LEU A 60 6.11 5.08 -7.53
C LEU A 60 7.40 4.71 -6.80
N GLN A 61 8.30 4.02 -7.49
CA GLN A 61 9.67 3.84 -7.01
C GLN A 61 10.49 4.99 -7.59
N GLY A 62 11.02 5.85 -6.73
CA GLY A 62 11.94 6.91 -7.16
C GLY A 62 13.12 6.31 -7.92
N ARG A 63 13.58 7.00 -8.97
CA ARG A 63 14.83 6.66 -9.66
C ARG A 63 16.04 6.84 -8.75
#